data_AF-A0A1G2M1K5-F1
#
_entry.id   AF-A0A1G2M1K5-F1
#
_cell.length_a   1.000
_cell.length_b   1.000
_cell.length_c   1.000
_cell.angle_alpha   90.00
_cell.angle_beta   90.00
_cell.angle_gamma   90.00
#
_symmetry.space_group_name_H-M   'P 1'
#
loop_
_entity.id
_entity.type
_entity.pdbx_description
1 polymer ?
#
loop_
_entity_poly.entity_id
_entity_poly.type
_entity_poly.pdbx_seq_one_letter_code
_entity_poly.pdbx_strand_id
1 'polypeptide(L)' 'MLNKVIENILNPFVNLLIGVAVIVFLWGLVEFVAKADNPEGRETGQKHLLWGIVGLAIILGAVGILKIVQSTVLGLFP' A
#
# COMPACT_ATOMS: atom_id res chain seq x y z
N MET A 1 3.61 21.66 -15.66
CA MET A 1 4.56 21.62 -14.52
C MET A 1 4.10 20.63 -13.43
N LEU A 2 2.81 20.58 -13.08
CA LEU A 2 2.27 19.59 -12.14
C LEU A 2 2.49 18.13 -12.54
N ASN A 3 2.37 17.77 -13.82
CA ASN A 3 2.59 16.38 -14.28
C ASN A 3 4.00 15.86 -13.96
N LYS A 4 5.02 16.73 -14.03
CA LYS A 4 6.39 16.36 -13.68
C LYS A 4 6.56 16.06 -12.19
N VAL A 5 5.81 16.74 -11.31
CA VAL A 5 5.85 16.47 -9.87
C VAL A 5 5.16 15.15 -9.56
N ILE A 6 4.01 14.89 -10.19
CA ILE A 6 3.27 13.64 -10.02
C ILE A 6 4.10 12.45 -10.53
N GLU A 7 4.68 12.56 -11.73
CA GLU A 7 5.44 11.47 -12.35
C GLU A 7 6.80 11.22 -11.70
N ASN A 8 7.54 12.26 -11.29
CA ASN A 8 8.91 12.08 -10.80
C ASN A 8 9.02 11.97 -9.28
N ILE A 9 8.02 12.45 -8.53
CA ILE A 9 8.06 12.37 -7.06
C ILE A 9 7.00 11.40 -6.57
N LEU A 10 5.76 11.54 -7.03
CA LEU A 10 4.66 10.82 -6.43
C LEU A 10 4.57 9.35 -6.88
N ASN A 11 4.70 9.06 -8.17
CA ASN A 11 4.73 7.69 -8.69
C ASN A 11 5.82 6.81 -8.04
N PRO A 12 7.10 7.23 -7.96
CA PRO A 12 8.13 6.42 -7.31
C PRO A 12 7.88 6.26 -5.81
N PHE A 13 7.34 7.28 -5.13
CA PHE A 13 6.99 7.17 -3.72
C PHE A 13 5.85 6.18 -3.46
N VAL A 14 4.80 6.22 -4.28
CA VAL A 14 3.68 5.26 -4.21
C VAL A 14 4.18 3.84 -4.51
N ASN A 15 5.00 3.65 -5.54
CA ASN A 15 5.60 2.34 -5.86
C ASN A 15 6.47 1.81 -4.72
N LEU A 16 7.22 2.68 -4.05
CA LEU A 16 8.04 2.29 -2.89
C LEU A 16 7.17 1.87 -1.71
N LEU A 17 6.10 2.62 -1.41
CA LEU A 17 5.13 2.25 -0.37
C LEU A 17 4.44 0.91 -0.67
N ILE A 18 4.10 0.64 -1.93
CA ILE A 18 3.58 -0.65 -2.38
C ILE A 18 4.58 -1.78 -2.07
N GLY A 19 5.84 -1.59 -2.45
CA GLY A 19 6.89 -2.58 -2.18
C GLY A 19 7.02 -2.90 -0.70
N VAL A 20 7.04 -1.87 0.16
CA VAL A 20 7.13 -2.03 1.62
C VAL A 20 5.88 -2.73 2.17
N ALA A 21 4.68 -2.32 1.75
CA ALA A 21 3.44 -2.93 2.21
C ALA A 21 3.35 -4.43 1.84
N VAL A 22 3.79 -4.80 0.64
CA VAL A 22 3.85 -6.20 0.20
C VAL A 22 4.83 -7.00 1.05
N ILE A 23 6.01 -6.45 1.35
CA ILE A 23 7.00 -7.12 2.22
C ILE A 23 6.43 -7.35 3.62
N VAL A 24 5.81 -6.34 4.22
CA VAL A 24 5.20 -6.46 5.56
C VAL A 24 4.03 -7.46 5.56
N PHE A 25 3.21 -7.45 4.51
CA PHE A 25 2.12 -8.41 4.36
C PHE A 25 2.63 -9.85 4.23
N LEU A 26 3.63 -10.09 3.39
CA LEU A 26 4.26 -11.41 3.24
C LEU A 26 4.94 -11.87 4.52
N TRP A 27 5.61 -10.98 5.25
CA TRP A 27 6.21 -11.29 6.54
C TRP A 27 5.15 -11.70 7.57
N GLY A 28 4.05 -10.95 7.65
CA GLY A 28 2.93 -11.27 8.53
C GLY A 28 2.27 -12.60 8.18
N LEU A 29 2.14 -12.92 6.88
CA LEU A 29 1.62 -14.20 6.41
C LEU A 29 2.52 -15.37 6.82
N VAL A 30 3.83 -15.24 6.58
CA VAL A 30 4.82 -16.26 6.95
C VAL A 30 4.82 -16.48 8.46
N GLU A 31 4.80 -15.40 9.25
CA GLU A 31 4.77 -15.51 10.71
C GLU A 31 3.47 -16.13 11.23
N PHE A 32 2.33 -15.77 10.65
CA PHE A 32 1.04 -16.34 10.99
C PHE A 32 0.96 -17.84 10.72
N VAL A 33 1.52 -18.30 9.58
CA VAL A 33 1.56 -19.73 9.23
C VAL A 33 2.62 -20.48 10.04
N ALA A 34 3.82 -19.92 10.18
CA ALA A 34 4.93 -20.57 10.88
C ALA A 34 4.70 -20.70 12.39
N LYS A 35 3.92 -19.82 12.99
CA LYS A 35 3.56 -19.85 14.41
C LYS A 35 2.11 -20.28 14.66
N ALA A 36 1.49 -20.99 13.71
CA ALA A 36 0.08 -21.39 13.80
C ALA A 36 -0.24 -22.24 15.05
N ASP A 37 0.73 -23.00 15.55
CA ASP A 37 0.60 -23.88 16.72
C ASP A 37 0.76 -23.15 18.07
N ASN A 38 1.22 -21.89 18.08
CA ASN A 38 1.35 -21.08 19.29
C ASN A 38 0.32 -19.94 19.29
N PRO A 39 -0.60 -19.87 20.28
CA PRO A 39 -1.61 -18.81 20.36
C PRO A 39 -1.03 -17.38 20.38
N GLU A 40 0.13 -17.14 21.02
CA GLU A 40 0.77 -15.81 21.04
C GLU A 40 1.39 -15.44 19.68
N GLY A 41 1.97 -16.43 19.01
CA GLY A 41 2.54 -16.25 17.68
C GLY A 41 1.48 -16.00 16.62
N ARG A 42 0.31 -16.63 16.78
CA ARG A 42 -0.87 -16.43 15.94
C ARG A 42 -1.47 -15.04 16.09
N GLU A 43 -1.56 -14.53 17.33
CA GLU A 43 -2.05 -13.16 17.59
C GLU A 43 -1.11 -12.10 16.99
N THR A 44 0.20 -12.33 17.09
CA THR A 44 1.22 -11.46 16.48
C THR A 44 1.16 -11.49 14.95
N GLY A 45 1.05 -12.68 14.34
CA GLY A 45 0.87 -12.83 12.90
C GLY A 45 -0.39 -12.16 12.37
N GLN A 46 -1.50 -12.24 13.12
CA GLN A 46 -2.75 -11.52 12.80
C GLN A 46 -2.57 -10.01 12.81
N LYS A 47 -1.84 -9.46 13.79
CA LYS A 47 -1.52 -8.03 13.84
C LYS A 47 -0.70 -7.59 12.62
N HIS A 48 0.31 -8.36 12.23
CA HIS A 48 1.11 -8.05 11.03
C HIS A 48 0.32 -8.16 9.72
N LEU A 49 -0.57 -9.15 9.60
CA LEU A 49 -1.51 -9.24 8.47
C LEU A 49 -2.43 -8.02 8.41
N LEU A 50 -2.97 -7.59 9.54
CA LEU A 50 -3.83 -6.40 9.64
C LEU A 50 -3.08 -5.13 9.21
N TRP A 51 -1.84 -4.94 9.66
CA TRP A 51 -0.98 -3.84 9.23
C TRP A 51 -0.70 -3.86 7.73
N GLY A 52 -0.51 -5.06 7.13
CA GLY A 52 -0.40 -5.22 5.69
C GLY A 52 -1.67 -4.82 4.93
N ILE A 53 -2.85 -5.21 5.42
CA ILE A 53 -4.16 -4.85 4.83
C ILE A 53 -4.39 -3.33 4.94
N VAL A 54 -4.09 -2.72 6.08
CA VAL A 54 -4.18 -1.27 6.27
C VAL A 54 -3.24 -0.54 5.30
N GLY A 55 -2.01 -1.04 5.13
CA GLY A 55 -1.06 -0.52 4.15
C GLY A 55 -1.61 -0.58 2.72
N LEU A 56 -2.19 -1.72 2.32
CA LEU A 56 -2.85 -1.89 1.02
C LEU A 56 -4.04 -0.94 0.83
N ALA A 57 -4.85 -0.73 1.86
CA ALA A 57 -5.98 0.20 1.82
C ALA A 57 -5.53 1.64 1.61
N ILE A 58 -4.46 2.09 2.29
CA ILE A 58 -3.89 3.43 2.12
C ILE A 58 -3.37 3.62 0.70
N ILE A 59 -2.67 2.62 0.15
CA ILE A 59 -2.17 2.64 -1.23
C ILE A 59 -3.33 2.76 -2.23
N LEU A 60 -4.36 1.91 -2.09
CA LEU A 60 -5.53 1.94 -2.96
C LEU A 60 -6.23 3.29 -2.90
N GLY A 61 -6.35 3.88 -1.70
CA GLY A 61 -6.87 5.23 -1.51
C GLY A 61 -6.02 6.28 -2.23
N ALA A 62 -4.70 6.25 -2.06
CA ALA A 62 -3.78 7.18 -2.71
C ALA A 62 -3.85 7.09 -4.25
N VAL A 63 -3.82 5.87 -4.81
CA VAL A 63 -3.96 5.66 -6.27
C VAL A 63 -5.33 6.09 -6.78
N GLY A 64 -6.39 5.84 -6.02
CA GLY A 64 -7.75 6.28 -6.35
C GLY A 64 -7.85 7.79 -6.42
N ILE A 65 -7.35 8.50 -5.41
CA ILE A 65 -7.28 9.96 -5.39
C ILE A 65 -6.47 10.47 -6.58
N LEU A 66 -5.33 9.83 -6.89
CA LEU A 66 -4.51 10.23 -8.02
C LEU A 66 -5.20 10.11 -9.36
N LYS A 67 -5.94 9.01 -9.58
CA LYS A 67 -6.73 8.85 -10.80
C LYS A 67 -7.84 9.89 -10.91
N ILE A 68 -8.49 10.23 -9.80
CA ILE A 68 -9.53 11.27 -9.78
C ILE A 68 -8.92 12.63 -10.11
N VAL A 69 -7.80 12.98 -9.48
CA VAL A 69 -7.08 14.24 -9.74
C VAL A 69 -6.60 14.30 -11.19
N GLN A 70 -6.01 13.23 -11.72
CA GLN A 70 -5.60 13.14 -13.12
C GLN A 70 -6.78 13.30 -14.07
N SER A 71 -7.88 12.57 -13.86
CA SER A 71 -9.09 12.66 -14.68
C SER A 71 -9.72 14.06 -14.64
N THR A 72 -9.65 14.74 -13.51
CA THR A 72 -10.23 16.08 -13.36
C THR A 72 -9.34 17.13 -14.02
N VAL A 73 -8.02 17.06 -13.83
CA VAL A 73 -7.07 18.03 -14.38
C VAL A 73 -6.85 17.82 -15.88
N LEU A 74 -6.76 16.58 -16.38
CA LEU A 74 -6.68 16.26 -17.82
C LEU A 74 -8.03 16.44 -18.52
N GLY A 75 -9.15 16.25 -17.82
CA GLY A 75 -10.48 16.48 -18.39
C GLY A 75 -10.86 17.96 -18.51
N LEU A 76 -10.26 18.83 -17.69
CA LEU A 76 -10.50 20.29 -17.71
C LEU A 76 -9.61 21.05 -18.71
N PHE A 77 -8.50 20.47 -19.16
CA PHE A 77 -7.60 21.08 -20.13
C PHE A 77 -7.31 20.07 -21.26
N PRO A 78 -8.02 20.15 -22.42
CA PRO A 78 -7.67 19.36 -23.61
C PRO A 78 -6.31 19.74 -24.18
#